data_AF-A0A7Y2MKY3-F1
#
_entry.id   AF-A0A7Y2MKY3-F1
#
_cell.length_a   1.000
_cell.length_b   1.000
_cell.length_c   1.000
_cell.angle_alpha   90.00
_cell.angle_beta   90.00
_cell.angle_gamma   90.00
#
_symmetry.space_group_name_H-M   'P 1'
#
loop_
_entity.id
_entity.type
_entity.pdbx_description
1 polymer ?
#
loop_
_entity_poly.entity_id
_entity_poly.type
_entity_poly.pdbx_seq_one_letter_code
_entity_poly.pdbx_strand_id
1 'polypeptide(L)'
;MKLLDTNKKNNVLKSMIRILGENRSELLAANKEDLDLFKRDDQAMYDRLVIDDSKVDGMIASVQSVMQQEDPVGKVISDREVHDGLKVINKTAPFG
;
A
#
# COMPACT_ATOMS: atom_id res chain seq x y z
N MET A 1 -14.19 -14.30 -1.92
CA MET A 1 -13.31 -13.18 -2.31
C MET A 1 -12.56 -13.58 -3.58
N LYS A 2 -12.52 -12.74 -4.62
CA LYS A 2 -11.79 -13.05 -5.86
C LYS A 2 -10.35 -12.55 -5.74
N LEU A 3 -9.37 -13.45 -5.72
CA LEU A 3 -7.97 -13.07 -5.74
C LEU A 3 -7.62 -12.44 -7.10
N LEU A 4 -6.94 -11.31 -7.06
CA LEU A 4 -6.39 -10.66 -8.26
C LEU A 4 -5.00 -11.22 -8.53
N ASP A 5 -4.67 -11.40 -9.81
CA ASP A 5 -3.32 -11.71 -10.22
C ASP A 5 -2.35 -10.56 -9.92
N THR A 6 -1.05 -10.87 -9.87
CA THR A 6 0.00 -9.91 -9.56
C THR A 6 0.02 -8.72 -10.51
N ASN A 7 -0.20 -8.95 -11.82
CA ASN A 7 -0.17 -7.87 -12.81
C ASN A 7 -1.29 -6.87 -12.55
N LYS A 8 -2.50 -7.36 -12.27
CA LYS A 8 -3.63 -6.49 -11.95
C LYS A 8 -3.41 -5.71 -10.65
N LYS A 9 -2.83 -6.34 -9.62
CA LYS A 9 -2.46 -5.64 -8.37
C LYS A 9 -1.42 -4.54 -8.63
N ASN A 10 -0.37 -4.84 -9.38
CA ASN A 10 0.68 -3.88 -9.69
C ASN A 10 0.17 -2.74 -10.59
N ASN A 11 -0.78 -2.99 -11.49
CA ASN A 11 -1.42 -1.93 -12.28
C ASN A 11 -2.23 -0.94 -11.42
N VAL A 12 -2.86 -1.42 -10.33
CA VAL A 12 -3.50 -0.54 -9.34
C VAL A 12 -2.46 0.32 -8.64
N LEU A 13 -1.36 -0.27 -8.13
CA LEU A 13 -0.28 0.47 -7.46
C LEU A 13 0.35 1.52 -8.39
N LYS A 14 0.59 1.17 -9.66
CA LYS A 14 1.08 2.09 -10.69
C LYS A 14 0.13 3.26 -10.94
N SER A 15 -1.17 2.98 -10.93
CA SER A 15 -2.20 4.01 -11.07
C SER A 15 -2.21 4.95 -9.86
N MET A 16 -2.07 4.41 -8.64
CA MET A 16 -1.97 5.21 -7.42
C MET A 16 -0.75 6.16 -7.44
N ILE A 17 0.42 5.66 -7.85
CA ILE A 17 1.64 6.48 -8.01
C ILE A 17 1.39 7.66 -8.96
N ARG A 18 0.81 7.38 -10.13
CA ARG A 18 0.49 8.40 -11.13
C ARG A 18 -0.49 9.44 -10.57
N ILE A 19 -1.57 9.00 -9.94
CA ILE A 19 -2.62 9.87 -9.40
C ILE A 19 -2.09 10.75 -8.27
N LEU A 20 -1.24 10.23 -7.38
CA LEU A 20 -0.57 11.01 -6.33
C LEU A 20 0.29 12.13 -6.93
N GLY A 21 1.03 11.83 -8.01
CA GLY A 21 1.85 12.83 -8.71
C GLY A 21 1.01 13.90 -9.40
N GLU A 22 -0.01 13.50 -10.16
CA GLU A 22 -0.88 14.41 -10.93
C GLU A 22 -1.73 15.32 -10.04
N ASN A 23 -2.20 14.83 -8.89
CA ASN A 23 -3.13 15.55 -8.01
C ASN A 23 -2.45 16.11 -6.76
N ARG A 24 -1.12 16.21 -6.77
CA ARG A 24 -0.31 16.75 -5.66
C ARG A 24 -0.82 18.10 -5.17
N SER A 25 -1.04 19.04 -6.08
CA SER A 25 -1.49 20.40 -5.71
C SER A 25 -2.86 20.39 -5.03
N GLU A 26 -3.76 19.52 -5.49
CA GLU A 26 -5.10 19.35 -4.89
C GLU A 26 -5.00 18.71 -3.50
N LEU A 27 -4.14 17.69 -3.34
CA LEU A 27 -3.87 17.06 -2.04
C LEU A 27 -3.30 18.06 -1.01
N LEU A 28 -2.35 18.90 -1.41
CA LEU A 28 -1.76 19.93 -0.55
C LEU A 28 -2.79 21.01 -0.19
N ALA A 29 -3.64 21.41 -1.14
CA ALA A 29 -4.72 22.36 -0.89
C ALA A 29 -5.74 21.80 0.12
N ALA A 30 -6.16 20.55 -0.06
CA ALA A 30 -7.08 19.87 0.87
C ALA A 30 -6.48 19.74 2.27
N ASN A 31 -5.22 19.32 2.39
CA ASN A 31 -4.56 19.24 3.69
C ASN A 31 -4.40 20.61 4.36
N LYS A 32 -4.23 21.69 3.59
CA LYS A 32 -4.20 23.04 4.14
C LYS A 32 -5.53 23.41 4.81
N GLU A 33 -6.67 23.05 4.19
CA GLU A 33 -7.99 23.24 4.80
C GLU A 33 -8.10 22.48 6.13
N ASP A 34 -7.59 21.24 6.20
CA ASP A 34 -7.53 20.46 7.45
C ASP A 34 -6.66 21.14 8.51
N LEU A 35 -5.50 21.68 8.13
CA LEU A 35 -4.57 22.37 9.02
C LEU A 35 -5.12 23.70 9.54
N ASP A 36 -5.94 24.39 8.73
CA ASP A 36 -6.60 25.64 9.13
C ASP A 36 -7.72 25.39 10.16
N LEU A 37 -8.36 24.21 10.11
CA LEU A 37 -9.32 23.75 11.11
C LEU A 37 -8.66 23.14 12.36
N PHE A 38 -7.38 22.79 12.29
CA PHE A 38 -6.65 22.15 13.37
C PHE A 38 -6.18 23.16 14.43
N LYS A 39 -6.52 22.89 15.70
CA LYS A 39 -6.01 23.67 16.84
C LYS A 39 -4.57 23.30 17.11
N ARG A 40 -3.64 24.23 16.90
CA ARG A 40 -2.17 24.03 16.97
C ARG A 40 -1.61 23.81 18.39
N ASP A 41 -2.46 23.43 19.33
CA ASP A 41 -2.09 23.24 20.73
C ASP A 41 -1.27 21.94 20.92
N ASP A 42 -1.39 21.00 19.98
CA ASP A 42 -0.60 19.76 19.91
C ASP A 42 0.32 19.77 18.67
N GLN A 43 1.56 20.19 18.88
CA GLN A 43 2.59 20.21 17.84
C GLN A 43 2.91 18.80 17.30
N ALA A 44 2.87 17.77 18.15
CA ALA A 44 3.19 16.41 17.74
C ALA A 44 2.09 15.81 16.85
N MET A 45 0.84 16.24 17.00
CA MET A 45 -0.21 15.91 16.04
C MET A 45 -0.07 16.71 14.75
N TYR A 46 0.22 18.01 14.85
CA TYR A 46 0.42 18.87 13.68
C TYR A 46 1.48 18.29 12.73
N ASP A 47 2.63 17.87 13.28
CA ASP A 47 3.74 17.29 12.49
C ASP A 47 3.34 15.98 11.79
N ARG A 48 2.39 15.22 12.35
CA ARG A 48 1.83 14.02 11.71
C ARG A 48 0.80 14.35 10.65
N LEU A 49 0.03 15.42 10.84
CA LEU A 49 -1.06 15.85 9.96
C LEU A 49 -0.59 16.59 8.71
N VAL A 50 0.45 17.43 8.83
CA VAL A 50 0.94 18.25 7.73
C VAL A 50 1.38 17.38 6.55
N ILE A 51 1.01 17.76 5.34
CA ILE A 51 1.48 17.16 4.09
C ILE A 51 2.23 18.26 3.33
N ASP A 52 3.45 17.94 2.91
CA ASP A 52 4.26 18.77 2.03
C ASP A 52 4.72 17.95 0.81
N ASP A 53 5.44 18.60 -0.10
CA ASP A 53 5.94 17.95 -1.30
C ASP A 53 6.81 16.72 -1.01
N SER A 54 7.63 16.79 0.05
CA SER A 54 8.51 15.71 0.45
C SER A 54 7.73 14.51 0.97
N LYS A 55 6.66 14.74 1.72
CA LYS A 55 5.76 13.67 2.17
C LYS A 55 5.04 13.01 1.00
N VAL A 56 4.60 13.77 -0.01
CA VAL A 56 4.00 13.19 -1.23
C VAL A 56 5.03 12.35 -2.00
N ASP A 57 6.28 12.82 -2.12
CA ASP A 57 7.37 12.02 -2.70
C ASP A 57 7.60 10.73 -1.92
N GLY A 58 7.58 10.80 -0.59
CA GLY A 58 7.67 9.65 0.31
C GLY A 58 6.52 8.65 0.11
N MET A 59 5.28 9.13 -0.07
CA MET A 59 4.12 8.28 -0.39
C MET A 59 4.32 7.56 -1.71
N ILE A 60 4.73 8.27 -2.76
CA ILE A 60 5.00 7.70 -4.09
C ILE A 60 6.10 6.63 -4.00
N ALA A 61 7.22 6.95 -3.34
CA ALA A 61 8.33 6.04 -3.15
C ALA A 61 7.92 4.78 -2.37
N SER A 62 7.06 4.93 -1.36
CA SER A 62 6.55 3.81 -0.56
C SER A 62 5.68 2.87 -1.39
N VAL A 63 4.75 3.41 -2.19
CA VAL A 63 3.92 2.58 -3.09
C VAL A 63 4.78 1.89 -4.15
N GLN A 64 5.77 2.59 -4.70
CA GLN A 64 6.72 2.03 -5.65
C GLN A 64 7.55 0.90 -5.04
N SER A 65 8.01 1.05 -3.80
CA SER A 65 8.74 0.02 -3.06
C SER A 65 7.89 -1.23 -2.87
N VAL A 66 6.62 -1.09 -2.48
CA VAL A 66 5.69 -2.23 -2.35
C VAL A 66 5.47 -2.93 -3.70
N MET A 67 5.27 -2.16 -4.77
CA MET A 67 5.06 -2.71 -6.11
C MET A 67 6.27 -3.52 -6.63
N GLN A 68 7.48 -3.21 -6.17
CA GLN A 68 8.71 -3.94 -6.55
C GLN A 68 8.91 -5.24 -5.78
N GLN A 69 8.17 -5.47 -4.70
CA GLN A 69 8.26 -6.71 -3.93
C GLN A 69 7.59 -7.86 -4.68
N GLU A 70 8.04 -9.08 -4.39
CA GLU A 70 7.33 -10.27 -4.87
C GLU A 70 5.94 -10.34 -4.25
N ASP A 71 4.98 -10.80 -5.05
CA ASP A 71 3.62 -11.03 -4.58
C ASP A 71 3.60 -12.07 -3.46
N PRO A 72 3.21 -11.72 -2.22
CA PRO A 72 3.26 -12.66 -1.11
C PRO A 72 2.15 -13.70 -1.17
N VAL A 73 1.14 -13.55 -2.04
CA VAL A 73 -0.05 -14.42 -2.06
C VAL A 73 0.21 -15.72 -2.81
N GLY A 74 -0.17 -16.85 -2.21
CA GLY A 74 -0.10 -18.17 -2.86
C GLY A 74 1.30 -18.81 -2.86
N LYS A 75 2.26 -18.23 -2.12
CA LYS A 75 3.60 -18.78 -1.94
C LYS A 75 3.51 -20.08 -1.14
N VAL A 76 4.13 -21.16 -1.65
CA VAL A 76 4.16 -22.45 -0.97
C VAL A 76 5.16 -22.39 0.18
N ILE A 77 4.69 -22.68 1.39
CA ILE A 77 5.52 -22.77 2.61
C ILE A 77 6.03 -24.20 2.79
N SER A 78 5.18 -25.20 2.53
CA SER A 78 5.56 -26.60 2.59
C SER A 78 4.72 -27.44 1.63
N ASP A 79 5.34 -28.44 1.02
CA ASP A 79 4.68 -29.44 0.16
C ASP A 79 5.14 -30.83 0.61
N ARG A 80 4.21 -31.69 1.01
CA ARG A 80 4.52 -33.07 1.42
C ARG A 80 3.46 -34.06 0.97
N GLU A 81 3.92 -35.25 0.62
CA GLU A 81 3.09 -36.43 0.44
C GLU A 81 3.02 -37.19 1.77
N VAL A 82 1.83 -37.64 2.17
CA VAL A 82 1.62 -38.26 3.49
C VAL A 82 1.49 -39.78 3.38
N HIS A 83 0.35 -40.28 2.92
CA HIS A 83 0.11 -41.70 2.65
C HIS A 83 -0.92 -41.81 1.51
N ASP A 84 -0.90 -42.94 0.79
CA ASP A 84 -1.88 -43.28 -0.25
C ASP A 84 -2.08 -42.18 -1.33
N GLY A 85 -1.02 -41.45 -1.67
CA GLY A 85 -1.07 -40.36 -2.66
C GLY A 85 -1.69 -39.05 -2.16
N LEU A 86 -2.00 -38.93 -0.86
CA LEU A 86 -2.50 -37.67 -0.28
C LEU A 86 -1.39 -36.61 -0.22
N LYS A 87 -1.63 -35.50 -0.92
CA LYS A 87 -0.74 -34.34 -0.98
C LYS A 87 -1.22 -33.19 -0.10
N VAL A 88 -0.36 -32.70 0.80
CA VAL A 88 -0.64 -31.58 1.69
C VAL A 88 0.25 -30.39 1.34
N ILE A 89 -0.37 -29.27 0.94
CA ILE A 89 0.33 -28.04 0.56
C ILE A 89 -0.09 -26.90 1.48
N ASN A 90 0.87 -26.32 2.20
CA ASN A 90 0.69 -25.09 2.97
C ASN A 90 1.06 -23.88 2.10
N LYS A 91 0.18 -22.90 1.99
CA LYS A 91 0.38 -21.69 1.18
C LYS A 91 0.01 -20.43 1.96
N THR A 92 0.66 -19.33 1.63
CA THR A 92 0.27 -18.00 2.12
C THR A 92 -1.07 -17.56 1.52
N ALA A 93 -1.87 -16.84 2.31
CA ALA A 93 -3.13 -16.25 1.90
C ALA A 93 -3.32 -14.87 2.58
N PRO A 94 -4.12 -13.96 2.01
CA PRO A 94 -4.52 -12.74 2.70
C PRO A 94 -5.28 -13.06 4.00
N PHE A 95 -5.15 -12.21 5.02
CA PHE A 95 -5.88 -12.39 6.28
C PHE A 95 -7.40 -12.20 6.15
N GLY A 96 -7.85 -11.36 5.22
CA GLY A 96 -9.25 -11.02 4.98
C GLY A 96 -9.38 -9.79 4.11
#